data_AF-A0A9D4B2C2-F1
#
_entry.id   AF-A0A9D4B2C2-F1
#
_cell.length_a   1.000
_cell.length_b   1.000
_cell.length_c   1.000
_cell.angle_alpha   90.00
_cell.angle_beta   90.00
_cell.angle_gamma   90.00
#
_symmetry.space_group_name_H-M   'P 1'
#
loop_
_entity.id
_entity.type
_entity.pdbx_description
1 polymer ?
#
loop_
_entity_poly.entity_id
_entity_poly.type
_entity_poly.pdbx_seq_one_letter_code
_entity_poly.pdbx_strand_id
1 'polypeptide(L)'
;MEAGTLLSGAASVAAVLPAGGSGERLGSATPKQFCALLGRPLISYTVRALERINWISDIVVVVSLENIETMKSIIEKYGHKRITVVEGGMTRHRSIFNGLKIFPESKLSSCPLQKPEVVIIHDAVRPFVEEDILLKVVLAAKEHGAAGAIRPLVSTVVASSADGSLDHSLERARYRASEMPQAFLFDIIYQAYHQCSDYDLDYGTECLHLALKYCKTNAKLIEGSPDLWKVTYKRDLYAAESIIKDNLSQQVCVTTDMKEDAVQFGFLLHETLKSEVKQVKGISVFLCKNDNHLQNIFLGQCYNFICINAEKSDIKETQQLVDILENSRISVLHPVVLISVHLNVSENMSFRSGMEELAGIKEFAREVKKKNILVYGLLIHYNKGQIVLTRRTIDEGRKRR
;
A
#
# COMPACT_ATOMS: atom_id res chain seq x y z
N MET A 1 -3.72 -7.74 23.64
CA MET A 1 -3.43 -9.15 23.32
C MET A 1 -3.08 -9.20 21.85
N GLU A 2 -1.86 -9.57 21.50
CA GLU A 2 -1.41 -9.64 20.11
C GLU A 2 -2.23 -10.70 19.37
N ALA A 3 -2.63 -10.43 18.12
CA ALA A 3 -3.42 -11.35 17.30
C ALA A 3 -2.76 -12.75 17.19
N GLY A 4 -1.43 -12.81 17.25
CA GLY A 4 -0.65 -14.05 17.30
C GLY A 4 -0.94 -14.93 18.53
N THR A 5 -1.38 -14.34 19.65
CA THR A 5 -1.76 -15.08 20.86
C THR A 5 -3.17 -15.69 20.75
N LEU A 6 -4.08 -15.12 19.95
CA LEU A 6 -5.41 -15.70 19.71
C LEU A 6 -5.36 -16.90 18.76
N LEU A 7 -4.33 -16.97 17.92
CA LEU A 7 -4.03 -18.08 17.02
C LEU A 7 -3.03 -19.07 17.64
N SER A 8 -2.79 -19.03 18.96
CA SER A 8 -1.76 -19.82 19.68
C SER A 8 -1.93 -21.35 19.65
N GLY A 9 -2.94 -21.85 18.92
CA GLY A 9 -3.02 -23.23 18.45
C GLY A 9 -2.91 -23.27 16.92
N ALA A 10 -1.69 -23.07 16.40
CA ALA A 10 -1.16 -23.57 15.12
C ALA A 10 -2.11 -23.66 13.89
N ALA A 11 -2.94 -22.65 13.63
CA ALA A 11 -3.61 -22.58 12.32
C ALA A 11 -2.64 -22.04 11.29
N SER A 12 -2.21 -22.90 10.34
CA SER A 12 -1.49 -22.44 9.15
C SER A 12 -2.45 -21.67 8.26
N VAL A 13 -2.12 -20.42 7.95
CA VAL A 13 -2.97 -19.55 7.11
C VAL A 13 -2.20 -19.12 5.87
N ALA A 14 -2.78 -19.30 4.70
CA ALA A 14 -2.24 -18.78 3.44
C ALA A 14 -3.26 -17.88 2.74
N ALA A 15 -2.81 -17.09 1.76
CA ALA A 15 -3.67 -16.24 0.94
C ALA A 15 -3.55 -16.58 -0.55
N VAL A 16 -4.65 -16.51 -1.29
CA VAL A 16 -4.72 -16.66 -2.75
C VAL A 16 -5.30 -15.38 -3.36
N LEU A 17 -4.55 -14.77 -4.28
CA LEU A 17 -4.88 -13.52 -4.93
C LEU A 17 -5.09 -13.74 -6.44
N PRO A 18 -6.33 -13.88 -6.93
CA PRO A 18 -6.60 -13.86 -8.35
C PRO A 18 -6.29 -12.48 -8.93
N ALA A 19 -5.33 -12.44 -9.85
CA ALA A 19 -4.77 -11.27 -10.51
C ALA A 19 -4.60 -11.47 -12.04
N GLY A 20 -5.30 -12.44 -12.64
CA GLY A 20 -5.25 -12.74 -14.07
C GLY A 20 -6.19 -11.92 -14.96
N GLY A 21 -7.08 -11.12 -14.38
CA GLY A 21 -8.06 -10.34 -15.16
C GLY A 21 -7.43 -9.19 -15.95
N SER A 22 -7.95 -8.94 -17.15
CA SER A 22 -7.56 -7.84 -18.06
C SER A 22 -8.00 -6.45 -17.57
N GLY A 23 -9.07 -6.37 -16.77
CA GLY A 23 -9.54 -5.11 -16.20
C GLY A 23 -10.24 -4.18 -17.19
N GLU A 24 -10.96 -4.73 -18.19
CA GLU A 24 -11.59 -4.01 -19.31
C GLU A 24 -12.34 -2.73 -18.94
N ARG A 25 -13.07 -2.74 -17.81
CA ARG A 25 -13.82 -1.57 -17.30
C ARG A 25 -12.95 -0.35 -16.97
N LEU A 26 -11.65 -0.54 -16.77
CA LEU A 26 -10.70 0.56 -16.56
C LEU A 26 -10.37 1.29 -17.87
N GLY A 27 -10.53 0.63 -19.02
CA GLY A 27 -10.19 1.17 -20.35
C GLY A 27 -8.70 1.46 -20.54
N SER A 28 -7.82 0.78 -19.80
CA SER A 28 -6.36 0.90 -19.93
C SER A 28 -5.78 -0.28 -20.71
N ALA A 29 -4.71 -0.04 -21.48
CA ALA A 29 -3.94 -1.10 -22.13
C ALA A 29 -3.18 -1.98 -21.11
N THR A 30 -2.88 -1.43 -19.93
CA THR A 30 -2.24 -2.16 -18.84
C THR A 30 -3.31 -2.78 -17.94
N PRO A 31 -3.23 -4.08 -17.60
CA PRO A 31 -4.15 -4.68 -16.63
C PRO A 31 -4.14 -3.89 -15.32
N LYS A 32 -5.34 -3.63 -14.79
CA LYS A 32 -5.56 -2.69 -13.67
C LYS A 32 -4.68 -2.93 -12.44
N GLN A 33 -4.38 -4.18 -12.13
CA GLN A 33 -3.52 -4.60 -11.01
C GLN A 33 -2.07 -4.13 -11.19
N PHE A 34 -1.64 -3.86 -12.41
CA PHE A 34 -0.31 -3.35 -12.75
C PHE A 34 -0.28 -1.84 -13.01
N CYS A 35 -1.43 -1.15 -12.97
CA CYS A 35 -1.45 0.31 -13.05
C CYS A 35 -0.65 0.92 -11.89
N ALA A 36 0.18 1.91 -12.23
CA ALA A 36 1.05 2.56 -11.25
C ALA A 36 0.31 3.65 -10.47
N LEU A 37 0.42 3.58 -9.15
CA LEU A 37 0.10 4.66 -8.21
C LEU A 37 1.43 5.13 -7.60
N LEU A 38 1.78 6.41 -7.78
CA LEU A 38 3.07 6.95 -7.34
C LEU A 38 4.29 6.16 -7.84
N GLY A 39 4.25 5.66 -9.08
CA GLY A 39 5.33 4.87 -9.68
C GLY A 39 5.38 3.39 -9.25
N ARG A 40 4.48 2.96 -8.35
CA ARG A 40 4.39 1.59 -7.85
C ARG A 40 3.10 0.90 -8.33
N PRO A 41 3.14 -0.35 -8.84
CA PRO A 41 1.94 -1.07 -9.27
C PRO A 41 0.95 -1.30 -8.12
N LEU A 42 -0.35 -1.17 -8.41
CA LEU A 42 -1.43 -1.36 -7.44
C LEU A 42 -1.33 -2.69 -6.68
N ILE A 43 -1.04 -3.80 -7.36
CA ILE A 43 -0.90 -5.12 -6.72
C ILE A 43 0.20 -5.17 -5.66
N SER A 44 1.27 -4.39 -5.83
CA SER A 44 2.37 -4.33 -4.87
C SER A 44 1.91 -3.72 -3.53
N TYR A 45 0.91 -2.83 -3.54
CA TYR A 45 0.31 -2.32 -2.30
C TYR A 45 -0.49 -3.42 -1.58
N THR A 46 -1.33 -4.16 -2.32
CA THR A 46 -2.12 -5.28 -1.78
C THR A 46 -1.24 -6.39 -1.22
N VAL A 47 -0.21 -6.80 -1.97
CA VAL A 47 0.77 -7.81 -1.50
C VAL A 47 1.46 -7.32 -0.24
N ARG A 48 1.89 -6.05 -0.20
CA ARG A 48 2.53 -5.48 0.99
C ARG A 48 1.59 -5.43 2.20
N ALA A 49 0.29 -5.19 2.01
CA ALA A 49 -0.68 -5.19 3.10
C ALA A 49 -0.77 -6.57 3.76
N LEU A 50 -0.87 -7.64 2.96
CA LEU A 50 -0.87 -9.02 3.45
C LEU A 50 0.49 -9.44 4.03
N GLU A 51 1.60 -9.03 3.41
CA GLU A 51 2.95 -9.36 3.86
C GLU A 51 3.30 -8.79 5.24
N ARG A 52 2.66 -7.69 5.67
CA ARG A 52 2.87 -7.13 7.02
C ARG A 52 2.32 -8.03 8.11
N ILE A 53 1.45 -8.97 7.76
CA ILE A 53 0.77 -9.85 8.67
C ILE A 53 1.60 -11.12 8.81
N ASN A 54 2.19 -11.30 9.99
CA ASN A 54 3.19 -12.35 10.22
C ASN A 54 2.59 -13.76 10.21
N TRP A 55 1.33 -13.91 10.62
CA TRP A 55 0.65 -15.21 10.70
C TRP A 55 0.11 -15.72 9.35
N ILE A 56 0.16 -14.93 8.27
CA ILE A 56 -0.09 -15.41 6.90
C ILE A 56 1.22 -16.00 6.37
N SER A 57 1.35 -17.32 6.33
CA SER A 57 2.62 -17.99 5.98
C SER A 57 3.02 -17.78 4.52
N ASP A 58 2.05 -17.87 3.61
CA ASP A 58 2.27 -17.91 2.16
C ASP A 58 1.22 -17.08 1.42
N ILE A 59 1.65 -16.40 0.36
CA ILE A 59 0.78 -15.58 -0.49
C ILE A 59 0.95 -16.06 -1.94
N VAL A 60 -0.12 -16.63 -2.47
CA VAL A 60 -0.19 -17.11 -3.85
C VAL A 60 -0.78 -16.04 -4.73
N VAL A 61 0.00 -15.54 -5.69
CA VAL A 61 -0.44 -14.53 -6.64
C VAL A 61 -0.68 -15.20 -7.98
N VAL A 62 -1.93 -15.24 -8.42
CA VAL A 62 -2.34 -15.94 -9.64
C VAL A 62 -2.48 -14.93 -10.77
N VAL A 63 -1.59 -14.95 -11.74
CA VAL A 63 -1.58 -14.01 -12.88
C VAL A 63 -1.76 -14.75 -14.20
N SER A 64 -2.18 -14.06 -15.26
CA SER A 64 -2.20 -14.66 -16.59
C SER A 64 -0.78 -15.00 -17.05
N LEU A 65 -0.67 -15.97 -17.97
CA LEU A 65 0.60 -16.50 -18.46
C LEU A 65 1.54 -15.40 -18.94
N GLU A 66 1.03 -14.43 -19.69
CA GLU A 66 1.81 -13.30 -20.21
C GLU A 66 2.35 -12.35 -19.14
N ASN A 67 1.78 -12.37 -17.93
CA ASN A 67 2.14 -11.46 -16.83
C ASN A 67 2.98 -12.13 -15.74
N ILE A 68 3.37 -13.41 -15.88
CA ILE A 68 4.22 -14.11 -14.90
C ILE A 68 5.54 -13.37 -14.68
N GLU A 69 6.25 -13.05 -15.76
CA GLU A 69 7.56 -12.37 -15.66
C GLU A 69 7.42 -10.93 -15.14
N THR A 70 6.34 -10.23 -15.51
CA THR A 70 6.03 -8.91 -14.93
C THR A 70 5.83 -9.02 -13.42
N MET A 71 5.09 -10.02 -12.93
CA MET A 71 4.87 -10.21 -11.50
C MET A 71 6.17 -10.57 -10.76
N LYS A 72 7.02 -11.42 -11.34
CA LYS A 72 8.36 -11.74 -10.77
C LYS A 72 9.24 -10.49 -10.67
N SER A 73 9.27 -9.66 -11.71
CA SER A 73 10.00 -8.38 -11.70
C SER A 73 9.47 -7.43 -10.62
N ILE A 74 8.15 -7.39 -10.40
CA ILE A 74 7.55 -6.63 -9.29
C ILE A 74 8.00 -7.18 -7.94
N ILE A 75 7.99 -8.50 -7.76
CA ILE A 75 8.43 -9.15 -6.52
C ILE A 75 9.87 -8.79 -6.19
N GLU A 76 10.77 -8.92 -7.16
CA GLU A 76 12.19 -8.59 -7.01
C GLU A 76 12.39 -7.09 -6.73
N LYS A 77 11.78 -6.22 -7.55
CA LYS A 77 11.93 -4.77 -7.45
C LYS A 77 11.52 -4.24 -6.09
N TYR A 78 10.38 -4.68 -5.55
CA TYR A 78 9.85 -4.18 -4.28
C TYR A 78 10.22 -5.06 -3.08
N GLY A 79 11.05 -6.09 -3.27
CA GLY A 79 11.54 -6.96 -2.20
C GLY A 79 10.45 -7.74 -1.49
N HIS A 80 9.40 -8.14 -2.23
CA HIS A 80 8.32 -8.94 -1.72
C HIS A 80 8.80 -10.35 -1.34
N LYS A 81 8.25 -10.91 -0.27
CA LYS A 81 8.65 -12.19 0.34
C LYS A 81 7.41 -13.06 0.56
N ARG A 82 7.61 -14.38 0.65
CA ARG A 82 6.53 -15.36 0.85
C ARG A 82 5.53 -15.38 -0.31
N ILE A 83 5.98 -15.00 -1.51
CA ILE A 83 5.13 -14.92 -2.69
C ILE A 83 5.41 -16.10 -3.62
N THR A 84 4.36 -16.82 -4.00
CA THR A 84 4.41 -17.82 -5.07
C THR A 84 3.55 -17.34 -6.23
N VAL A 85 4.14 -17.27 -7.43
CA VAL A 85 3.43 -16.84 -8.64
C VAL A 85 2.92 -18.08 -9.37
N VAL A 86 1.64 -18.08 -9.73
CA VAL A 86 0.96 -19.20 -10.39
C VAL A 86 0.24 -18.71 -11.63
N GLU A 87 0.16 -19.55 -12.65
CA GLU A 87 -0.63 -19.28 -13.85
C GLU A 87 -2.13 -19.37 -13.55
N GLY A 88 -2.87 -18.34 -13.95
CA GLY A 88 -4.31 -18.25 -13.84
C GLY A 88 -5.06 -18.94 -14.97
N GLY A 89 -6.33 -19.20 -14.73
CA GLY A 89 -7.27 -19.61 -15.77
C GLY A 89 -7.96 -18.41 -16.42
N MET A 90 -8.79 -18.68 -17.43
CA MET A 90 -9.52 -17.65 -18.17
C MET A 90 -10.52 -16.86 -17.31
N THR A 91 -11.01 -17.46 -16.21
CA THR A 91 -12.01 -16.86 -15.33
C THR A 91 -11.49 -16.73 -13.89
N ARG A 92 -12.21 -15.95 -13.07
CA ARG A 92 -11.85 -15.73 -11.67
C ARG A 92 -11.81 -17.05 -10.89
N HIS A 93 -12.84 -17.89 -11.01
CA HIS A 93 -12.88 -19.16 -10.27
C HIS A 93 -11.80 -20.14 -10.74
N ARG A 94 -11.54 -20.26 -12.05
CA ARG A 94 -10.44 -21.10 -12.56
C ARG A 94 -9.08 -20.63 -12.04
N SER A 95 -8.85 -19.31 -11.99
CA SER A 95 -7.64 -18.73 -11.41
C SER A 95 -7.50 -19.05 -9.91
N ILE A 96 -8.56 -18.87 -9.12
CA ILE A 96 -8.53 -19.23 -7.70
C ILE A 96 -8.23 -20.72 -7.54
N PHE A 97 -8.87 -21.59 -8.34
CA PHE A 97 -8.66 -23.03 -8.24
C PHE A 97 -7.20 -23.40 -8.52
N ASN A 98 -6.57 -22.84 -9.56
CA ASN A 98 -5.14 -23.04 -9.82
C ASN A 98 -4.28 -22.61 -8.61
N GLY A 99 -4.61 -21.46 -8.00
CA GLY A 99 -3.94 -21.00 -6.78
C GLY A 99 -4.15 -21.92 -5.57
N LEU A 100 -5.27 -22.63 -5.48
CA LEU A 100 -5.51 -23.61 -4.40
C LEU A 100 -4.79 -24.94 -4.66
N LYS A 101 -4.67 -25.37 -5.92
CA LYS A 101 -4.05 -26.67 -6.29
C LYS A 101 -2.59 -26.78 -5.88
N ILE A 102 -1.87 -25.67 -5.80
CA ILE A 102 -0.44 -25.73 -5.45
C ILE A 102 -0.17 -26.24 -4.04
N PHE A 103 -1.13 -26.17 -3.12
CA PHE A 103 -0.94 -26.64 -1.75
C PHE A 103 -0.93 -28.19 -1.66
N PRO A 104 -1.95 -28.90 -2.18
CA PRO A 104 -1.95 -30.37 -2.17
C PRO A 104 -1.12 -31.01 -3.28
N GLU A 105 -0.95 -30.32 -4.42
CA GLU A 105 -0.34 -30.90 -5.63
C GLU A 105 1.12 -30.46 -5.85
N SER A 106 1.75 -29.75 -4.90
CA SER A 106 3.15 -29.32 -5.07
C SER A 106 4.10 -30.52 -5.21
N LYS A 107 4.32 -30.89 -6.47
CA LYS A 107 5.52 -31.60 -6.95
C LYS A 107 6.63 -30.60 -7.33
N LEU A 108 6.51 -29.34 -6.92
CA LEU A 108 7.50 -28.31 -7.23
C LEU A 108 8.75 -28.61 -6.39
N SER A 109 9.70 -29.28 -7.00
CA SER A 109 10.92 -29.84 -6.42
C SER A 109 11.84 -28.80 -5.74
N SER A 110 11.53 -27.51 -5.84
CA SER A 110 12.31 -26.41 -5.27
C SER A 110 11.72 -25.77 -4.01
N CYS A 111 10.42 -25.91 -3.72
CA CYS A 111 9.79 -25.42 -2.47
C CYS A 111 8.37 -25.98 -2.30
N PRO A 112 8.16 -27.08 -1.54
CA PRO A 112 6.83 -27.56 -1.23
C PRO A 112 6.12 -26.59 -0.26
N LEU A 113 4.97 -26.05 -0.67
CA LEU A 113 4.13 -25.26 0.22
C LEU A 113 3.35 -26.18 1.14
N GLN A 114 3.28 -25.85 2.43
CA GLN A 114 2.47 -26.61 3.37
C GLN A 114 0.99 -26.30 3.13
N LYS A 115 0.14 -27.34 3.15
CA LYS A 115 -1.31 -27.17 3.11
C LYS A 115 -1.78 -26.30 4.30
N PRO A 116 -2.45 -25.16 4.07
CA PRO A 116 -2.97 -24.35 5.16
C PRO A 116 -4.21 -25.01 5.79
N GLU A 117 -4.47 -24.73 7.07
CA GLU A 117 -5.77 -25.02 7.69
C GLU A 117 -6.83 -24.05 7.13
N VAL A 118 -6.49 -22.76 7.04
CA VAL A 118 -7.38 -21.71 6.52
C VAL A 118 -6.73 -21.02 5.34
N VAL A 119 -7.49 -20.83 4.26
CA VAL A 119 -7.06 -20.03 3.11
C VAL A 119 -7.90 -18.77 3.00
N ILE A 120 -7.23 -17.64 2.83
CA ILE A 120 -7.82 -16.35 2.52
C ILE A 120 -7.89 -16.20 1.00
N ILE A 121 -9.02 -15.76 0.48
CA ILE A 121 -9.16 -15.30 -0.91
C ILE A 121 -9.30 -13.77 -0.87
N HIS A 122 -8.41 -13.07 -1.57
CA HIS A 122 -8.41 -11.60 -1.61
C HIS A 122 -8.15 -11.08 -3.03
N ASP A 123 -8.89 -10.06 -3.48
CA ASP A 123 -8.67 -9.52 -4.82
C ASP A 123 -7.40 -8.64 -4.83
N ALA A 124 -6.53 -8.82 -5.83
CA ALA A 124 -5.26 -8.07 -5.96
C ALA A 124 -5.39 -6.54 -6.07
N VAL A 125 -6.61 -6.02 -6.28
CA VAL A 125 -6.93 -4.61 -6.48
C VAL A 125 -7.69 -3.99 -5.29
N ARG A 126 -7.51 -4.55 -4.10
CA ARG A 126 -8.05 -4.06 -2.81
C ARG A 126 -6.89 -3.82 -1.83
N PRO A 127 -6.14 -2.72 -1.98
CA PRO A 127 -4.87 -2.51 -1.27
C PRO A 127 -5.03 -2.12 0.20
N PHE A 128 -6.22 -1.71 0.63
CA PHE A 128 -6.49 -1.18 1.98
C PHE A 128 -7.13 -2.23 2.89
N VAL A 129 -6.47 -3.39 3.00
CA VAL A 129 -6.89 -4.47 3.91
C VAL A 129 -5.99 -4.49 5.13
N GLU A 130 -6.59 -4.53 6.31
CA GLU A 130 -5.89 -4.49 7.59
C GLU A 130 -6.01 -5.83 8.35
N GLU A 131 -5.14 -6.04 9.32
CA GLU A 131 -5.05 -7.28 10.09
C GLU A 131 -6.37 -7.61 10.84
N ASP A 132 -7.10 -6.59 11.27
CA ASP A 132 -8.30 -6.75 12.09
C ASP A 132 -9.43 -7.51 11.37
N ILE A 133 -9.73 -7.15 10.12
CA ILE A 133 -10.75 -7.79 9.31
C ILE A 133 -10.30 -9.17 8.85
N LEU A 134 -9.01 -9.32 8.52
CA LEU A 134 -8.44 -10.61 8.14
C LEU A 134 -8.52 -11.61 9.31
N LEU A 135 -8.18 -11.18 10.52
CA LEU A 135 -8.31 -12.01 11.71
C LEU A 135 -9.77 -12.40 11.97
N LYS A 136 -10.72 -11.45 11.86
CA LYS A 136 -12.15 -11.73 12.05
C LYS A 136 -12.67 -12.78 11.07
N VAL A 137 -12.35 -12.67 9.78
CA VAL A 137 -12.82 -13.66 8.79
C VAL A 137 -12.13 -15.01 8.98
N VAL A 138 -10.84 -15.04 9.35
CA VAL A 138 -10.13 -16.30 9.63
C VAL A 138 -10.73 -17.02 10.83
N LEU A 139 -10.93 -16.33 11.95
CA LEU A 139 -11.53 -16.93 13.14
C LEU A 139 -12.96 -17.43 12.87
N ALA A 140 -13.76 -16.64 12.16
CA ALA A 140 -15.11 -17.04 11.79
C ALA A 140 -15.12 -18.24 10.82
N ALA A 141 -14.17 -18.32 9.89
CA ALA A 141 -14.03 -19.45 8.98
C ALA A 141 -13.57 -20.72 9.70
N LYS A 142 -12.73 -20.62 10.74
CA LYS A 142 -12.39 -21.78 11.59
C LYS A 142 -13.62 -22.37 12.28
N GLU A 143 -14.52 -21.51 12.76
CA GLU A 143 -15.72 -21.93 13.47
C GLU A 143 -16.83 -22.42 12.52
N HIS A 144 -17.03 -21.75 11.38
CA HIS A 144 -18.18 -21.96 10.49
C HIS A 144 -17.83 -22.66 9.17
N GLY A 145 -16.55 -22.96 8.94
CA GLY A 145 -16.02 -23.50 7.68
C GLY A 145 -15.76 -22.46 6.59
N ALA A 146 -16.52 -21.36 6.57
CA ALA A 146 -16.34 -20.26 5.62
C ALA A 146 -16.78 -18.92 6.26
N ALA A 147 -16.15 -17.82 5.84
CA ALA A 147 -16.54 -16.48 6.23
C ALA A 147 -16.15 -15.44 5.17
N GLY A 148 -16.85 -14.31 5.14
CA GLY A 148 -16.55 -13.23 4.21
C GLY A 148 -16.97 -11.86 4.70
N ALA A 149 -16.20 -10.86 4.30
CA ALA A 149 -16.52 -9.46 4.57
C ALA A 149 -17.75 -9.01 3.75
N ILE A 150 -18.61 -8.21 4.36
CA ILE A 150 -19.77 -7.60 3.73
C ILE A 150 -19.82 -6.10 3.99
N ARG A 151 -20.52 -5.36 3.12
CA ARG A 151 -20.88 -3.96 3.35
C ARG A 151 -22.35 -3.69 3.04
N PRO A 152 -22.94 -2.64 3.64
CA PRO A 152 -24.27 -2.19 3.26
C PRO A 152 -24.31 -1.74 1.79
N LEU A 153 -25.44 -1.99 1.13
CA LEU A 153 -25.70 -1.47 -0.20
C LEU A 153 -25.95 0.04 -0.13
N VAL A 154 -25.25 0.81 -0.97
CA VAL A 154 -25.49 2.25 -1.11
C VAL A 154 -26.69 2.49 -2.02
N SER A 155 -26.66 1.91 -3.21
CA SER A 155 -27.73 2.03 -4.21
C SER A 155 -28.80 0.96 -4.03
N THR A 156 -30.02 1.28 -4.47
CA THR A 156 -31.09 0.30 -4.68
C THR A 156 -30.67 -0.72 -5.74
N VAL A 157 -30.94 -2.00 -5.50
CA VAL A 157 -30.72 -3.06 -6.48
C VAL A 157 -32.05 -3.34 -7.19
N VAL A 158 -31.99 -3.41 -8.52
CA VAL A 158 -33.14 -3.68 -9.38
C VAL A 158 -32.82 -4.84 -10.32
N ALA A 159 -33.82 -5.65 -10.61
CA ALA A 159 -33.79 -6.58 -11.73
C ALA A 159 -34.30 -5.86 -12.99
N SER A 160 -33.66 -6.11 -14.12
CA SER A 160 -34.08 -5.62 -15.43
C SER A 160 -34.68 -6.75 -16.26
N SER A 161 -35.78 -6.49 -16.95
CA SER A 161 -36.33 -7.39 -17.95
C SER A 161 -35.48 -7.41 -19.22
N ALA A 162 -35.75 -8.36 -20.12
CA ALA A 162 -34.96 -8.57 -21.34
C ALA A 162 -34.97 -7.37 -22.32
N ASP A 163 -36.00 -6.53 -22.26
CA ASP A 163 -36.15 -5.29 -23.04
C ASP A 163 -35.48 -4.06 -22.38
N GLY A 164 -34.84 -4.24 -21.21
CA GLY A 164 -34.17 -3.18 -20.47
C GLY A 164 -35.09 -2.36 -19.55
N SER A 165 -36.35 -2.75 -19.41
CA SER A 165 -37.30 -2.14 -18.47
C SER A 165 -37.05 -2.60 -17.02
N LEU A 166 -37.58 -1.85 -16.05
CA LEU A 166 -37.57 -2.25 -14.64
C LEU A 166 -38.53 -3.43 -14.44
N ASP A 167 -38.03 -4.54 -13.89
CA ASP A 167 -38.87 -5.67 -13.48
C ASP A 167 -39.31 -5.50 -12.01
N HIS A 168 -38.36 -5.60 -11.07
CA HIS A 168 -38.64 -5.38 -9.65
C HIS A 168 -37.41 -4.84 -8.90
N SER A 169 -37.62 -4.35 -7.67
CA SER A 169 -36.56 -3.90 -6.78
C SER A 169 -36.41 -4.83 -5.57
N LEU A 170 -35.17 -5.06 -5.15
CA LEU A 170 -34.86 -5.85 -3.96
C LEU A 170 -34.98 -5.00 -2.68
N GLU A 171 -35.47 -5.61 -1.60
CA GLU A 171 -35.55 -4.98 -0.29
C GLU A 171 -34.14 -4.75 0.30
N ARG A 172 -33.56 -3.57 0.04
CA ARG A 172 -32.16 -3.23 0.34
C ARG A 172 -31.68 -3.64 1.75
N ALA A 173 -32.55 -3.55 2.77
CA ALA A 173 -32.24 -3.90 4.15
C ALA A 173 -31.84 -5.38 4.35
N ARG A 174 -32.33 -6.28 3.48
CA ARG A 174 -32.05 -7.73 3.53
C ARG A 174 -30.82 -8.15 2.75
N TYR A 175 -30.25 -7.27 1.94
CA TYR A 175 -29.12 -7.58 1.07
C TYR A 175 -27.86 -6.83 1.48
N ARG A 176 -26.71 -7.37 1.10
CA ARG A 176 -25.39 -6.82 1.37
C ARG A 176 -24.52 -6.96 0.13
N ALA A 177 -23.56 -6.06 -0.02
CA ALA A 177 -22.48 -6.23 -0.98
C ALA A 177 -21.47 -7.21 -0.38
N SER A 178 -21.20 -8.32 -1.06
CA SER A 178 -20.11 -9.22 -0.71
C SER A 178 -18.78 -8.61 -1.11
N GLU A 179 -17.83 -8.57 -0.19
CA GLU A 179 -16.51 -7.99 -0.36
C GLU A 179 -15.42 -9.00 0.00
N MET A 180 -14.17 -8.61 -0.22
CA MET A 180 -12.99 -9.35 0.24
C MET A 180 -12.40 -8.61 1.45
N PRO A 181 -11.69 -9.29 2.37
CA PRO A 181 -11.26 -10.69 2.29
C PRO A 181 -12.39 -11.69 2.57
N GLN A 182 -12.22 -12.89 2.04
CA GLN A 182 -12.97 -14.08 2.43
C GLN A 182 -11.99 -15.13 2.94
N ALA A 183 -12.43 -15.97 3.89
CA ALA A 183 -11.61 -17.03 4.45
C ALA A 183 -12.40 -18.34 4.53
N PHE A 184 -11.70 -19.45 4.39
CA PHE A 184 -12.30 -20.78 4.33
C PHE A 184 -11.39 -21.78 5.01
N LEU A 185 -11.97 -22.78 5.68
CA LEU A 185 -11.23 -24.03 5.90
C LEU A 185 -10.80 -24.57 4.54
N PHE A 186 -9.51 -24.85 4.39
CA PHE A 186 -8.91 -25.19 3.10
C PHE A 186 -9.62 -26.37 2.44
N ASP A 187 -9.86 -27.44 3.21
CA ASP A 187 -10.46 -28.67 2.71
C ASP A 187 -11.89 -28.45 2.19
N ILE A 188 -12.67 -27.55 2.82
CA ILE A 188 -14.03 -27.20 2.38
C ILE A 188 -13.98 -26.50 1.03
N ILE A 189 -13.19 -25.42 0.91
CA ILE A 189 -13.19 -24.64 -0.33
C ILE A 189 -12.54 -25.42 -1.47
N TYR A 190 -11.48 -26.19 -1.21
CA TYR A 190 -10.83 -27.02 -2.22
C TYR A 190 -11.78 -28.12 -2.72
N GLN A 191 -12.53 -28.78 -1.83
CA GLN A 191 -13.57 -29.73 -2.22
C GLN A 191 -14.71 -29.05 -3.01
N ALA A 192 -15.12 -27.83 -2.65
CA ALA A 192 -16.14 -27.09 -3.37
C ALA A 192 -15.70 -26.80 -4.82
N TYR A 193 -14.43 -26.42 -5.02
CA TYR A 193 -13.86 -26.20 -6.35
C TYR A 193 -13.74 -27.49 -7.18
N HIS A 194 -13.41 -28.62 -6.54
CA HIS A 194 -13.37 -29.93 -7.21
C HIS A 194 -14.74 -30.43 -7.68
N GLN A 195 -15.80 -30.16 -6.91
CA GLN A 195 -17.17 -30.53 -7.27
C GLN A 195 -17.86 -29.49 -8.16
N CYS A 196 -17.25 -28.33 -8.36
CA CYS A 196 -17.83 -27.20 -9.08
C CYS A 196 -18.08 -27.58 -10.55
N SER A 197 -19.26 -27.28 -11.08
CA SER A 197 -19.53 -27.44 -12.51
C SER A 197 -18.72 -26.44 -13.34
N ASP A 198 -18.43 -26.80 -14.60
CA ASP A 198 -17.76 -25.86 -15.52
C ASP A 198 -18.54 -24.55 -15.68
N TYR A 199 -19.88 -24.62 -15.70
CA TYR A 199 -20.73 -23.43 -15.75
C TYR A 199 -20.47 -22.48 -14.57
N ASP A 200 -20.42 -23.00 -13.34
CA ASP A 200 -20.15 -22.17 -12.17
C ASP A 200 -18.69 -21.71 -12.11
N LEU A 201 -17.74 -22.49 -12.63
CA LEU A 201 -16.34 -22.05 -12.79
C LEU A 201 -16.21 -20.90 -13.79
N ASP A 202 -17.06 -20.85 -14.81
CA ASP A 202 -16.97 -19.86 -15.88
C ASP A 202 -17.77 -18.59 -15.59
N TYR A 203 -18.95 -18.72 -14.98
CA TYR A 203 -19.88 -17.61 -14.76
C TYR A 203 -20.07 -17.22 -13.30
N GLY A 204 -19.63 -18.05 -12.36
CA GLY A 204 -19.68 -17.74 -10.94
C GLY A 204 -18.83 -16.52 -10.57
N THR A 205 -19.27 -15.79 -9.54
CA THR A 205 -18.55 -14.61 -9.04
C THR A 205 -18.18 -14.69 -7.56
N GLU A 206 -18.73 -15.66 -6.83
CA GLU A 206 -18.79 -15.68 -5.37
C GLU A 206 -18.32 -17.03 -4.80
N CYS A 207 -17.22 -17.03 -4.05
CA CYS A 207 -16.64 -18.25 -3.48
C CYS A 207 -17.47 -18.79 -2.31
N LEU A 208 -18.10 -17.91 -1.52
CA LEU A 208 -19.00 -18.31 -0.44
C LEU A 208 -20.20 -19.10 -0.98
N HIS A 209 -20.65 -18.76 -2.19
CA HIS A 209 -21.73 -19.47 -2.86
C HIS A 209 -21.30 -20.88 -3.29
N LEU A 210 -20.06 -21.06 -3.74
CA LEU A 210 -19.54 -22.39 -4.06
C LEU A 210 -19.49 -23.28 -2.81
N ALA A 211 -18.97 -22.76 -1.69
CA ALA A 211 -18.93 -23.48 -0.41
C ALA A 211 -20.34 -23.89 0.06
N LEU A 212 -21.33 -23.01 -0.10
CA LEU A 212 -22.73 -23.32 0.23
C LEU A 212 -23.32 -24.39 -0.71
N LYS A 213 -23.17 -24.21 -2.02
CA LYS A 213 -23.81 -25.07 -3.03
C LYS A 213 -23.25 -26.50 -3.00
N TYR A 214 -21.93 -26.63 -2.99
CA TYR A 214 -21.20 -27.89 -3.18
C TYR A 214 -20.76 -28.57 -1.87
N CYS A 215 -20.68 -27.83 -0.76
CA CYS A 215 -20.24 -28.37 0.54
C CYS A 215 -21.23 -28.09 1.68
N LYS A 216 -22.41 -27.51 1.39
CA LYS A 216 -23.45 -27.16 2.38
C LYS A 216 -22.91 -26.32 3.55
N THR A 217 -21.84 -25.56 3.30
CA THR A 217 -21.19 -24.73 4.31
C THR A 217 -21.80 -23.34 4.28
N ASN A 218 -22.47 -22.95 5.36
CA ASN A 218 -23.09 -21.64 5.48
C ASN A 218 -22.07 -20.64 6.02
N ALA A 219 -21.64 -19.71 5.17
CA ALA A 219 -20.57 -18.78 5.52
C ALA A 219 -21.03 -17.71 6.53
N LYS A 220 -20.16 -17.42 7.50
CA LYS A 220 -20.37 -16.29 8.41
C LYS A 220 -20.08 -14.97 7.69
N LEU A 221 -21.04 -14.05 7.71
CA LEU A 221 -20.86 -12.70 7.17
C LEU A 221 -20.33 -11.76 8.24
N ILE A 222 -19.25 -11.04 7.93
CA ILE A 222 -18.54 -10.13 8.84
C ILE A 222 -18.64 -8.69 8.29
N GLU A 223 -19.08 -7.74 9.11
CA GLU A 223 -19.15 -6.34 8.70
C GLU A 223 -17.74 -5.78 8.46
N GLY A 224 -17.54 -5.23 7.26
CA GLY A 224 -16.27 -4.67 6.79
C GLY A 224 -16.27 -3.14 6.76
N SER A 225 -15.08 -2.53 6.87
CA SER A 225 -14.91 -1.08 6.74
C SER A 225 -15.19 -0.61 5.31
N PRO A 226 -15.46 0.69 5.08
CA PRO A 226 -15.54 1.25 3.74
C PRO A 226 -14.33 0.95 2.86
N ASP A 227 -13.12 0.90 3.45
CA ASP A 227 -11.82 0.76 2.78
C ASP A 227 -11.65 -0.52 1.95
N LEU A 228 -12.52 -1.51 2.17
CA LEU A 228 -12.50 -2.76 1.45
C LEU A 228 -12.91 -2.64 -0.02
N TRP A 229 -13.32 -1.47 -0.54
CA TRP A 229 -13.80 -1.35 -1.92
C TRP A 229 -12.75 -1.81 -2.96
N LYS A 230 -13.26 -2.31 -4.09
CA LYS A 230 -12.43 -2.74 -5.22
C LYS A 230 -12.09 -1.58 -6.13
N VAL A 231 -10.80 -1.36 -6.40
CA VAL A 231 -10.39 -0.47 -7.49
C VAL A 231 -10.85 -1.08 -8.83
N THR A 232 -11.81 -0.42 -9.47
CA THR A 232 -12.49 -0.93 -10.67
C THR A 232 -12.40 0.05 -11.83
N TYR A 233 -12.53 1.35 -11.56
CA TYR A 233 -12.55 2.43 -12.53
C TYR A 233 -11.39 3.40 -12.33
N LYS A 234 -11.15 4.27 -13.31
CA LYS A 234 -10.08 5.28 -13.25
C LYS A 234 -10.23 6.24 -12.05
N ARG A 235 -11.46 6.61 -11.71
CA ARG A 235 -11.75 7.42 -10.51
C ARG A 235 -11.31 6.75 -9.21
N ASP A 236 -11.34 5.41 -9.17
CA ASP A 236 -10.94 4.66 -7.99
C ASP A 236 -9.42 4.66 -7.82
N LEU A 237 -8.64 4.74 -8.93
CA LEU A 237 -7.19 4.95 -8.87
C LEU A 237 -6.85 6.30 -8.23
N TYR A 238 -7.58 7.36 -8.59
CA TYR A 238 -7.39 8.68 -7.98
C TYR A 238 -7.70 8.66 -6.48
N ALA A 239 -8.82 8.04 -6.10
CA ALA A 239 -9.16 7.88 -4.68
C ALA A 239 -8.08 7.09 -3.93
N ALA A 240 -7.63 5.97 -4.49
CA ALA A 240 -6.57 5.15 -3.90
C ALA A 240 -5.25 5.93 -3.77
N GLU A 241 -4.83 6.67 -4.80
CA GLU A 241 -3.63 7.50 -4.76
C GLU A 241 -3.72 8.58 -3.66
N SER A 242 -4.88 9.23 -3.53
CA SER A 242 -5.12 10.23 -2.49
C SER A 242 -5.04 9.65 -1.09
N ILE A 243 -5.61 8.47 -0.84
CA ILE A 243 -5.54 7.80 0.47
C ILE A 243 -4.09 7.39 0.79
N ILE A 244 -3.36 6.87 -0.20
CA ILE A 244 -1.95 6.54 -0.03
C ILE A 244 -1.16 7.79 0.34
N LYS A 245 -1.36 8.91 -0.37
CA LYS A 245 -0.70 10.18 -0.06
C LYS A 245 -1.04 10.67 1.34
N ASP A 246 -2.32 10.66 1.71
CA ASP A 246 -2.77 11.10 3.02
C ASP A 246 -2.08 10.29 4.13
N ASN A 247 -2.06 8.96 4.00
CA ASN A 247 -1.37 8.07 4.95
C ASN A 247 0.14 8.36 5.04
N LEU A 248 0.81 8.58 3.91
CA LEU A 248 2.24 8.92 3.88
C LEU A 248 2.53 10.30 4.49
N SER A 249 1.59 11.24 4.43
CA SER A 249 1.73 12.61 4.95
C SER A 249 1.56 12.72 6.47
N GLN A 250 1.19 11.65 7.17
CA GLN A 250 0.94 11.71 8.62
C GLN A 250 2.22 11.80 9.48
N GLN A 251 3.39 11.55 8.88
CA GLN A 251 4.68 11.53 9.57
C GLN A 251 5.70 12.44 8.91
N VAL A 252 6.44 13.20 9.71
CA VAL A 252 7.60 13.97 9.26
C VAL A 252 8.78 13.77 10.21
N CYS A 253 9.99 13.68 9.65
CA CYS A 253 11.24 13.60 10.39
C CYS A 253 12.04 14.88 10.18
N VAL A 254 12.49 15.52 11.27
CA VAL A 254 13.34 16.72 11.21
C VAL A 254 14.78 16.33 11.52
N THR A 255 15.71 16.75 10.68
CA THR A 255 17.16 16.50 10.82
C THR A 255 17.91 17.82 10.78
N THR A 256 18.89 18.01 11.64
CA THR A 256 19.70 19.24 11.71
C THR A 256 21.19 18.91 11.71
N ASP A 257 22.02 19.89 11.36
CA ASP A 257 23.44 19.85 11.68
C ASP A 257 23.70 20.12 13.19
N MET A 258 24.98 20.11 13.59
CA MET A 258 25.41 20.36 14.98
C MET A 258 25.53 21.86 15.32
N LYS A 259 25.24 22.77 14.38
CA LYS A 259 25.38 24.20 14.63
C LYS A 259 24.20 24.67 15.47
N GLU A 260 24.51 25.50 16.46
CA GLU A 260 23.56 25.92 17.50
C GLU A 260 22.30 26.55 16.91
N ASP A 261 22.44 27.43 15.90
CA ASP A 261 21.31 28.08 15.24
C ASP A 261 20.37 27.09 14.55
N ALA A 262 20.90 26.05 13.89
CA ALA A 262 20.10 25.04 13.22
C ALA A 262 19.40 24.09 14.19
N VAL A 263 20.08 23.75 15.29
CA VAL A 263 19.50 22.94 16.37
C VAL A 263 18.34 23.70 17.03
N GLN A 264 18.56 24.96 17.42
CA GLN A 264 17.51 25.80 18.02
C GLN A 264 16.32 25.97 17.07
N PHE A 265 16.58 26.25 15.80
CA PHE A 265 15.52 26.35 14.79
C PHE A 265 14.79 25.01 14.60
N GLY A 266 15.51 23.89 14.59
CA GLY A 266 14.93 22.55 14.47
C GLY A 266 13.98 22.22 15.62
N PHE A 267 14.32 22.58 16.85
CA PHE A 267 13.43 22.46 18.01
C PHE A 267 12.16 23.29 17.84
N LEU A 268 12.29 24.54 17.43
CA LEU A 268 11.15 25.43 17.24
C LEU A 268 10.23 24.95 16.11
N LEU A 269 10.81 24.49 14.99
CA LEU A 269 10.06 23.92 13.87
C LEU A 269 9.34 22.63 14.27
N HIS A 270 10.01 21.75 15.01
CA HIS A 270 9.42 20.52 15.52
C HIS A 270 8.18 20.79 16.40
N GLU A 271 8.28 21.73 17.35
CA GLU A 271 7.12 22.10 18.18
C GLU A 271 6.00 22.75 17.39
N THR A 272 6.33 23.59 16.40
CA THR A 272 5.32 24.19 15.52
C THR A 272 4.58 23.11 14.72
N LEU A 273 5.30 22.13 14.18
CA LEU A 273 4.73 21.06 13.35
C LEU A 273 3.85 20.08 14.14
N LYS A 274 4.04 19.94 15.46
CA LYS A 274 3.17 19.08 16.29
C LYS A 274 1.71 19.51 16.29
N SER A 275 1.45 20.79 16.06
CA SER A 275 0.08 21.32 15.97
C SER A 275 -0.60 21.03 14.62
N GLU A 276 0.19 20.75 13.58
CA GLU A 276 -0.29 20.62 12.18
C GLU A 276 -0.19 19.18 11.64
N VAL A 277 0.69 18.34 12.21
CA VAL A 277 0.97 16.97 11.73
C VAL A 277 0.73 15.97 12.86
N LYS A 278 0.00 14.88 12.58
CA LYS A 278 -0.37 13.87 13.59
C LYS A 278 0.84 13.26 14.31
N GLN A 279 1.95 13.05 13.60
CA GLN A 279 3.16 12.45 14.16
C GLN A 279 4.41 13.18 13.65
N VAL A 280 5.07 13.92 14.53
CA VAL A 280 6.40 14.48 14.26
C VAL A 280 7.42 13.57 14.93
N LYS A 281 8.22 12.85 14.13
CA LYS A 281 9.32 12.00 14.62
C LYS A 281 10.58 12.85 14.78
N GLY A 282 11.31 12.57 15.85
CA GLY A 282 12.23 13.49 16.53
C GLY A 282 13.36 14.11 15.71
N ILE A 283 14.06 15.01 16.38
CA ILE A 283 15.21 15.77 15.88
C ILE A 283 16.44 14.86 15.96
N SER A 284 16.84 14.29 14.82
CA SER A 284 18.07 13.50 14.73
C SER A 284 19.25 14.46 14.60
N VAL A 285 19.99 14.64 15.69
CA VAL A 285 21.15 15.55 15.78
C VAL A 285 22.41 14.97 15.11
N PHE A 286 22.46 13.70 14.65
CA PHE A 286 23.56 13.26 13.76
C PHE A 286 23.17 12.09 12.84
N LEU A 287 23.59 12.18 11.58
CA LEU A 287 23.58 11.10 10.58
C LEU A 287 24.91 10.33 10.65
N CYS A 288 25.18 9.63 11.75
CA CYS A 288 26.30 8.69 11.76
C CYS A 288 25.85 7.38 11.08
N LYS A 289 26.70 6.79 10.24
CA LYS A 289 26.42 5.56 9.46
C LYS A 289 25.93 4.35 10.29
N ASN A 290 26.01 4.42 11.63
CA ASN A 290 25.66 3.37 12.59
C ASN A 290 24.56 3.76 13.60
N ASP A 291 23.75 4.80 13.35
CA ASP A 291 22.73 5.21 14.32
C ASP A 291 21.47 4.30 14.31
N ASN A 292 21.25 3.58 15.40
CA ASN A 292 20.04 2.76 15.63
C ASN A 292 18.75 3.59 15.55
N HIS A 293 18.82 4.91 15.81
CA HIS A 293 17.66 5.80 15.74
C HIS A 293 17.14 5.98 14.31
N LEU A 294 18.04 6.06 13.31
CA LEU A 294 17.66 6.15 11.90
C LEU A 294 17.02 4.85 11.41
N GLN A 295 17.56 3.70 11.83
CA GLN A 295 16.92 2.42 11.54
C GLN A 295 15.51 2.36 12.10
N ASN A 296 15.28 2.84 13.33
CA ASN A 296 13.93 2.92 13.91
C ASN A 296 13.00 3.90 13.17
N ILE A 297 13.52 5.01 12.64
CA ILE A 297 12.75 5.95 11.80
C ILE A 297 12.35 5.29 10.46
N PHE A 298 13.27 4.57 9.82
CA PHE A 298 13.00 3.83 8.58
C PHE A 298 12.06 2.65 8.79
N LEU A 299 12.22 1.90 9.89
CA LEU A 299 11.29 0.85 10.34
C LEU A 299 9.89 1.43 10.58
N GLY A 300 9.84 2.66 11.08
CA GLY A 300 8.61 3.42 11.30
C GLY A 300 7.97 4.00 10.03
N GLN A 301 8.52 3.76 8.83
CA GLN A 301 7.94 4.14 7.54
C GLN A 301 7.71 5.66 7.35
N CYS A 302 8.67 6.47 7.78
CA CYS A 302 8.64 7.90 7.50
C CYS A 302 9.12 8.19 6.07
N TYR A 303 8.33 8.92 5.28
CA TYR A 303 8.66 9.28 3.90
C TYR A 303 8.84 10.78 3.68
N ASN A 304 8.65 11.61 4.72
CA ASN A 304 8.83 13.06 4.64
C ASN A 304 9.94 13.49 5.59
N PHE A 305 10.94 14.19 5.06
CA PHE A 305 12.11 14.63 5.77
C PHE A 305 12.29 16.13 5.60
N ILE A 306 12.69 16.80 6.68
CA ILE A 306 13.09 18.21 6.66
C ILE A 306 14.54 18.26 7.14
N CYS A 307 15.45 18.66 6.25
CA CYS A 307 16.86 18.81 6.55
C CYS A 307 17.19 20.29 6.73
N ILE A 308 17.65 20.69 7.91
CA ILE A 308 17.99 22.07 8.23
C ILE A 308 19.50 22.24 8.11
N ASN A 309 19.91 23.12 7.20
CA ASN A 309 21.29 23.51 6.97
C ASN A 309 21.49 24.93 7.55
N ALA A 310 22.49 25.10 8.41
CA ALA A 310 22.80 26.40 9.01
C ALA A 310 23.37 27.42 8.01
N GLU A 311 24.04 26.95 6.96
CA GLU A 311 24.63 27.80 5.92
C GLU A 311 23.79 27.79 4.63
N LYS A 312 23.78 28.94 3.94
CA LYS A 312 22.92 29.19 2.78
C LYS A 312 23.27 28.36 1.55
N SER A 313 24.56 28.05 1.36
CA SER A 313 25.10 27.40 0.17
C SER A 313 25.55 25.96 0.42
N ASP A 314 25.54 25.48 1.67
CA ASP A 314 25.93 24.10 1.96
C ASP A 314 24.73 23.16 1.78
N ILE A 315 24.95 22.11 0.99
CA ILE A 315 24.01 21.00 0.76
C ILE A 315 24.56 19.67 1.25
N LYS A 316 25.71 19.65 1.94
CA LYS A 316 26.38 18.41 2.37
C LYS A 316 25.48 17.55 3.24
N GLU A 317 24.78 18.13 4.20
CA GLU A 317 23.89 17.40 5.10
C GLU A 317 22.71 16.81 4.31
N THR A 318 22.18 17.58 3.37
CA THR A 318 21.12 17.14 2.46
C THR A 318 21.59 15.99 1.56
N GLN A 319 22.81 16.08 1.02
CA GLN A 319 23.44 15.02 0.21
C GLN A 319 23.66 13.75 1.05
N GLN A 320 24.20 13.88 2.26
CA GLN A 320 24.42 12.75 3.17
C GLN A 320 23.10 12.04 3.51
N LEU A 321 22.04 12.81 3.80
CA LEU A 321 20.72 12.24 4.06
C LEU A 321 20.18 11.51 2.83
N VAL A 322 20.35 12.07 1.63
CA VAL A 322 19.98 11.38 0.38
C VAL A 322 20.72 10.07 0.22
N ASP A 323 22.04 10.04 0.44
CA ASP A 323 22.83 8.81 0.33
C ASP A 323 22.33 7.74 1.32
N ILE A 324 21.94 8.14 2.53
CA ILE A 324 21.36 7.22 3.54
C ILE A 324 19.98 6.71 3.10
N LEU A 325 19.13 7.60 2.60
CA LEU A 325 17.79 7.25 2.11
C LEU A 325 17.86 6.26 0.94
N GLU A 326 18.81 6.46 0.03
CA GLU A 326 19.07 5.55 -1.08
C GLU A 326 19.49 4.16 -0.60
N ASN A 327 20.43 4.10 0.35
CA ASN A 327 20.91 2.84 0.91
C ASN A 327 19.82 2.08 1.70
N SER A 328 18.88 2.81 2.31
CA SER A 328 17.75 2.22 3.06
C SER A 328 16.69 1.55 2.16
N ARG A 329 16.72 1.80 0.84
CA ARG A 329 15.70 1.37 -0.13
C ARG A 329 14.27 1.84 0.17
N ILE A 330 14.07 2.78 1.07
CA ILE A 330 12.72 3.29 1.40
C ILE A 330 12.05 3.96 0.20
N SER A 331 12.83 4.64 -0.66
CA SER A 331 12.35 5.28 -1.89
C SER A 331 11.85 4.31 -2.96
N VAL A 332 12.16 3.01 -2.83
CA VAL A 332 11.62 1.98 -3.73
C VAL A 332 10.12 1.81 -3.51
N LEU A 333 9.65 1.90 -2.26
CA LEU A 333 8.25 1.63 -1.91
C LEU A 333 7.32 2.81 -2.18
N HIS A 334 7.77 4.03 -1.92
CA HIS A 334 7.03 5.26 -2.16
C HIS A 334 8.01 6.41 -2.43
N PRO A 335 7.57 7.49 -3.12
CA PRO A 335 8.36 8.69 -3.24
C PRO A 335 8.71 9.27 -1.86
N VAL A 336 9.97 9.59 -1.65
CA VAL A 336 10.44 10.29 -0.44
C VAL A 336 10.42 11.79 -0.70
N VAL A 337 9.84 12.57 0.21
CA VAL A 337 9.88 14.03 0.15
C VAL A 337 10.98 14.52 1.07
N LEU A 338 11.90 15.33 0.55
CA LEU A 338 12.97 15.96 1.31
C LEU A 338 12.92 17.47 1.13
N ILE A 339 12.67 18.21 2.21
CA ILE A 339 12.71 19.67 2.23
C ILE A 339 14.05 20.09 2.82
N SER A 340 14.94 20.62 1.97
CA SER A 340 16.19 21.25 2.35
C SER A 340 15.93 22.69 2.78
N VAL A 341 15.99 22.94 4.08
CA VAL A 341 15.82 24.26 4.69
C VAL A 341 17.19 24.91 4.84
N HIS A 342 17.32 26.14 4.36
CA HIS A 342 18.54 26.95 4.49
C HIS A 342 18.23 28.15 5.36
N LEU A 343 18.98 28.31 6.46
CA LEU A 343 18.81 29.43 7.37
C LEU A 343 19.58 30.65 6.86
N ASN A 344 18.90 31.79 6.86
CA ASN A 344 19.51 33.09 6.60
C ASN A 344 19.53 33.92 7.88
N VAL A 345 20.69 33.95 8.54
CA VAL A 345 20.91 34.66 9.81
C VAL A 345 21.41 36.11 9.58
N SER A 346 21.62 36.55 8.33
CA SER A 346 22.10 37.89 8.01
C SER A 346 20.99 38.95 7.97
N GLU A 347 21.17 40.05 8.69
CA GLU A 347 20.25 41.21 8.74
C GLU A 347 20.27 42.09 7.48
N ASN A 348 21.25 41.95 6.58
CA ASN A 348 21.61 43.03 5.63
C ASN A 348 21.87 42.60 4.17
N MET A 349 21.07 41.70 3.59
CA MET A 349 21.16 41.40 2.15
C MET A 349 19.81 41.25 1.45
N SER A 350 19.72 41.79 0.23
CA SER A 350 18.55 41.70 -0.62
C SER A 350 18.29 40.27 -1.12
N PHE A 351 17.02 39.88 -1.20
CA PHE A 351 16.54 38.54 -1.58
C PHE A 351 17.04 38.02 -2.95
N ARG A 352 17.61 38.88 -3.80
CA ARG A 352 18.04 38.53 -5.18
C ARG A 352 19.33 37.71 -5.22
N SER A 353 20.28 37.91 -4.30
CA SER A 353 21.57 37.21 -4.33
C SER A 353 21.50 35.76 -3.84
N GLY A 354 20.63 35.44 -2.88
CA GLY A 354 20.47 34.07 -2.36
C GLY A 354 19.79 33.08 -3.32
N MET A 355 19.19 33.55 -4.42
CA MET A 355 18.52 32.70 -5.41
C MET A 355 19.51 32.05 -6.40
N GLU A 356 20.68 32.66 -6.63
CA GLU A 356 21.75 32.08 -7.45
C GLU A 356 22.43 30.92 -6.71
N GLU A 357 22.55 31.00 -5.38
CA GLU A 357 23.12 29.94 -4.53
C GLU A 357 22.24 28.68 -4.47
N LEU A 358 20.92 28.82 -4.61
CA LEU A 358 19.98 27.68 -4.68
C LEU A 358 19.95 26.99 -6.06
N ALA A 359 20.71 27.48 -7.05
CA ALA A 359 20.79 26.84 -8.37
C ALA A 359 21.36 25.41 -8.28
N GLY A 360 22.31 25.17 -7.37
CA GLY A 360 22.88 23.84 -7.12
C GLY A 360 21.84 22.82 -6.64
N ILE A 361 20.85 23.25 -5.85
CA ILE A 361 19.75 22.38 -5.39
C ILE A 361 18.86 21.92 -6.55
N LYS A 362 18.69 22.75 -7.58
CA LYS A 362 17.88 22.37 -8.75
C LYS A 362 18.52 21.22 -9.52
N GLU A 363 19.83 21.31 -9.76
CA GLU A 363 20.57 20.24 -10.43
C GLU A 363 20.55 18.97 -9.59
N PHE A 364 20.86 19.09 -8.30
CA PHE A 364 20.78 18.00 -7.34
C PHE A 364 19.39 17.34 -7.34
N ALA A 365 18.31 18.11 -7.17
CA ALA A 365 16.94 17.60 -7.15
C ALA A 365 16.59 16.82 -8.43
N ARG A 366 17.06 17.27 -9.60
CA ARG A 366 16.85 16.57 -10.87
C ARG A 366 17.54 15.20 -10.91
N GLU A 367 18.72 15.08 -10.33
CA GLU A 367 19.46 13.82 -10.24
C GLU A 367 18.79 12.84 -9.28
N VAL A 368 18.48 13.30 -8.07
CA VAL A 368 17.88 12.43 -7.04
C VAL A 368 16.43 12.04 -7.36
N LYS A 369 15.71 12.84 -8.17
CA LYS A 369 14.38 12.48 -8.68
C LYS A 369 14.36 11.14 -9.43
N LYS A 370 15.46 10.77 -10.10
CA LYS A 370 15.61 9.46 -10.77
C LYS A 370 15.59 8.29 -9.78
N LYS A 371 15.88 8.56 -8.51
CA LYS A 371 15.92 7.62 -7.40
C LYS A 371 14.67 7.68 -6.52
N ASN A 372 13.61 8.32 -7.02
CA ASN A 372 12.32 8.49 -6.36
C ASN A 372 12.36 9.31 -5.06
N ILE A 373 13.28 10.28 -4.99
CA ILE A 373 13.36 11.27 -3.91
C ILE A 373 13.08 12.66 -4.50
N LEU A 374 12.11 13.35 -3.92
CA LEU A 374 11.65 14.67 -4.32
C LEU A 374 12.26 15.71 -3.39
N VAL A 375 13.29 16.38 -3.88
CA VAL A 375 14.01 17.40 -3.10
C VAL A 375 13.43 18.79 -3.40
N TYR A 376 13.13 19.54 -2.35
CA TYR A 376 12.64 20.91 -2.41
C TYR A 376 13.54 21.81 -1.56
N GLY A 377 13.89 22.99 -2.05
CA GLY A 377 14.62 24.00 -1.28
C GLY A 377 13.68 25.00 -0.62
N LEU A 378 13.93 25.34 0.64
CA LEU A 378 13.21 26.37 1.39
C LEU A 378 14.21 27.29 2.09
N LEU A 379 14.14 28.59 1.82
CA LEU A 379 14.97 29.60 2.50
C LEU A 379 14.17 30.25 3.63
N ILE A 380 14.70 30.24 4.85
CA ILE A 380 14.03 30.82 6.02
C ILE A 380 14.93 31.89 6.65
N HIS A 381 14.38 33.08 6.87
CA HIS A 381 15.02 34.11 7.67
C HIS A 381 14.78 33.80 9.15
N TYR A 382 15.87 33.64 9.90
CA TYR A 382 15.82 33.31 11.32
C TYR A 382 16.59 34.36 12.11
N ASN A 383 15.88 35.05 13.01
CA ASN A 383 16.49 36.00 13.95
C ASN A 383 16.22 35.54 15.38
N LYS A 384 17.27 34.97 16.01
CA LYS A 384 17.41 34.62 17.44
C LYS A 384 16.09 34.52 18.24
N GLY A 385 15.23 33.57 17.88
CA GLY A 385 14.03 33.21 18.66
C GLY A 385 12.67 33.56 18.02
N GLN A 386 12.62 34.26 16.88
CA GLN A 386 11.38 34.43 16.10
C GLN A 386 11.53 33.86 14.69
N ILE A 387 10.57 32.99 14.31
CA ILE A 387 10.42 32.54 12.93
C ILE A 387 9.59 33.59 12.18
N VAL A 388 10.21 34.28 11.23
CA VAL A 388 9.50 35.11 10.26
C VAL A 388 9.39 34.32 8.95
N LEU A 389 8.28 33.60 8.77
CA LEU A 389 8.00 32.86 7.54
C LEU A 389 7.69 33.83 6.40
N THR A 390 8.65 34.10 5.53
CA THR A 390 8.42 34.79 4.25
C THR A 390 8.27 33.75 3.15
N ARG A 391 7.02 33.45 2.77
CA ARG A 391 6.69 32.41 1.78
C ARG A 391 7.06 32.87 0.35
N ARG A 392 8.03 32.20 -0.29
CA ARG A 392 8.21 32.21 -1.75
C ARG A 392 8.50 30.80 -2.24
N THR A 393 7.51 30.18 -2.88
CA THR A 393 7.62 28.86 -3.48
C THR A 393 8.38 28.97 -4.81
N ILE A 394 9.45 28.21 -5.00
CA ILE A 394 10.01 27.95 -6.32
C ILE A 394 9.16 26.81 -6.91
N ASP A 395 8.02 27.15 -7.51
CA ASP A 395 7.19 26.16 -8.19
C ASP A 395 7.69 25.98 -9.63
N GLU A 396 8.04 24.74 -10.01
CA GLU A 396 8.28 24.39 -11.41
C GLU A 396 6.95 24.53 -12.16
N GLY A 397 6.94 25.40 -13.17
CA GLY A 397 5.77 25.65 -13.98
C GLY A 397 5.14 24.36 -14.53
N ARG A 398 3.99 23.98 -13.98
CA ARG A 398 2.94 23.34 -14.76
C ARG A 398 2.26 24.42 -15.59
N LYS A 399 2.69 24.59 -16.85
CA LYS A 399 1.75 25.01 -17.88
C LYS A 399 0.64 23.96 -17.90
N ARG A 400 -0.54 24.31 -17.38
CA ARG A 400 -1.77 23.58 -17.64
C ARG A 400 -1.94 23.50 -19.16
N ARG A 401 -2.02 22.28 -19.68
CA ARG A 401 -2.76 21.94 -20.90
C ARG A 401 -3.73 20.84 -20.53
#